data_AF-A0A820QII5-F1
#
_entry.id   AF-A0A820QII5-F1
#
_cell.length_a   1.000
_cell.length_b   1.000
_cell.length_c   1.000
_cell.angle_alpha   90.00
_cell.angle_beta   90.00
_cell.angle_gamma   90.00
#
_symmetry.space_group_name_H-M   'P 1'
#
loop_
_entity.id
_entity.type
_entity.pdbx_description
1 polymer ?
#
loop_
_entity_poly.entity_id
_entity_poly.type
_entity_poly.pdbx_seq_one_letter_code
_entity_poly.pdbx_strand_id
1 'polypeptide(L)'
;APFPSNTTNIDSAERALEIALLLKEHPDCTCVLVTLIQEYQSRFQKPLHVSELYTMKHVIDIQDYGGNRVARLLPAFRVRFDENSIQVCYHLVSIYR
;
A
#
# COMPACT_ATOMS: atom_id res chain seq x y z
N ALA A 1 -7.76 31.64 -10.74
CA ALA A 1 -6.70 30.62 -10.64
C ALA A 1 -7.37 29.26 -10.56
N PRO A 2 -6.99 28.26 -11.37
CA PRO A 2 -7.49 26.90 -11.15
C PRO A 2 -6.90 26.38 -9.83
N PHE A 3 -7.75 25.88 -8.94
CA PHE A 3 -7.33 25.23 -7.70
C PHE A 3 -6.41 24.05 -8.05
N PRO A 4 -5.28 23.83 -7.34
CA PRO A 4 -4.50 22.62 -7.52
C PRO A 4 -5.43 21.45 -7.20
N SER A 5 -5.67 20.61 -8.19
CA SER A 5 -6.52 19.43 -8.06
C SER A 5 -5.95 18.55 -6.94
N ASN A 6 -6.67 18.45 -5.82
CA ASN A 6 -6.36 17.60 -4.66
C ASN A 6 -6.23 16.09 -5.00
N THR A 7 -6.44 15.72 -6.26
CA THR A 7 -6.44 14.36 -6.81
C THR A 7 -5.15 13.60 -6.50
N THR A 8 -3.99 14.27 -6.55
CA THR A 8 -2.69 13.63 -6.25
C THR A 8 -2.60 13.10 -4.82
N ASN A 9 -3.31 13.72 -3.86
CA ASN A 9 -3.32 13.32 -2.46
C ASN A 9 -4.23 12.11 -2.22
N ILE A 10 -5.33 12.01 -2.98
CA ILE A 10 -6.29 10.92 -2.89
C ILE A 10 -5.71 9.65 -3.51
N ASP A 11 -5.15 9.72 -4.73
CA ASP A 11 -4.48 8.60 -5.39
C ASP A 11 -3.36 7.99 -4.52
N SER A 12 -2.58 8.84 -3.86
CA SER A 12 -1.51 8.41 -2.97
C SER A 12 -2.04 7.66 -1.74
N ALA A 13 -3.14 8.13 -1.17
CA ALA A 13 -3.78 7.52 -0.02
C ALA A 13 -4.47 6.19 -0.38
N GLU A 14 -5.11 6.10 -1.55
CA GLU A 14 -5.69 4.87 -2.06
C GLU A 14 -4.62 3.81 -2.32
N ARG A 15 -3.50 4.17 -2.97
CA ARG A 15 -2.38 3.26 -3.19
C ARG A 15 -1.78 2.78 -1.87
N ALA A 16 -1.62 3.68 -0.90
CA ALA A 16 -1.10 3.32 0.41
C ALA A 16 -2.03 2.34 1.15
N LEU A 17 -3.36 2.50 0.99
CA LEU A 17 -4.35 1.56 1.50
C LEU A 17 -4.24 0.19 0.81
N GLU A 18 -4.23 0.16 -0.52
CA GLU A 18 -4.07 -1.06 -1.32
C GLU A 18 -2.80 -1.83 -0.93
N ILE A 19 -1.67 -1.14 -0.75
CA ILE A 19 -0.40 -1.73 -0.31
C ILE A 19 -0.49 -2.23 1.14
N ALA A 20 -1.13 -1.49 2.04
CA ALA A 20 -1.34 -1.93 3.41
C ALA A 20 -2.17 -3.22 3.48
N LEU A 21 -3.20 -3.33 2.63
CA LEU A 21 -4.03 -4.53 2.51
C LEU A 21 -3.20 -5.73 2.04
N LEU A 22 -2.42 -5.58 0.96
CA LEU A 22 -1.51 -6.63 0.49
C LEU A 22 -0.52 -7.06 1.57
N LEU A 23 0.14 -6.10 2.23
CA LEU A 23 1.11 -6.40 3.28
C LEU A 23 0.45 -7.15 4.43
N LYS A 24 -0.82 -6.89 4.76
CA LYS A 24 -1.54 -7.65 5.80
C LYS A 24 -1.80 -9.10 5.45
N GLU A 25 -1.95 -9.44 4.17
CA GLU A 25 -2.08 -10.84 3.73
C GLU A 25 -0.78 -11.64 3.95
N HIS A 26 0.36 -10.95 4.12
CA HIS A 26 1.65 -11.60 4.39
C HIS A 26 1.94 -11.81 5.89
N PRO A 27 2.70 -12.87 6.23
CA PRO A 27 3.18 -13.07 7.58
C PRO A 27 4.00 -11.87 8.07
N ASP A 28 3.84 -11.53 9.35
CA ASP A 28 4.46 -10.36 9.99
C ASP A 28 4.14 -9.00 9.35
N CYS A 29 3.14 -8.96 8.46
CA CYS A 29 2.82 -7.83 7.62
C CYS A 29 4.03 -7.31 6.82
N THR A 30 4.84 -8.24 6.30
CA THR A 30 6.12 -7.96 5.64
C THR A 30 6.21 -8.67 4.30
N CYS A 31 6.71 -7.99 3.26
CA CYS A 31 6.90 -8.59 1.95
C CYS A 31 8.17 -8.05 1.27
N VAL A 32 8.82 -8.88 0.45
CA VAL A 32 9.93 -8.45 -0.39
C VAL A 32 9.39 -7.43 -1.40
N LEU A 33 10.09 -6.30 -1.57
CA LEU A 33 9.63 -5.17 -2.36
C LEU A 33 9.31 -5.55 -3.82
N VAL A 34 10.12 -6.45 -4.40
CA VAL A 34 9.91 -6.97 -5.77
C VAL A 34 8.60 -7.76 -5.85
N THR A 35 8.37 -8.66 -4.90
CA THR A 35 7.14 -9.46 -4.80
C THR A 35 5.92 -8.57 -4.59
N LEU A 36 6.02 -7.58 -3.69
CA LEU A 36 4.94 -6.63 -3.42
C LEU A 36 4.52 -5.87 -4.69
N ILE A 37 5.49 -5.43 -5.51
CA ILE A 37 5.21 -4.72 -6.78
C ILE A 37 4.52 -5.65 -7.77
N GLN A 38 4.98 -6.90 -7.88
CA GLN A 38 4.37 -7.90 -8.76
C GLN A 38 2.93 -8.21 -8.34
N GLU A 39 2.69 -8.44 -7.05
CA GLU A 39 1.35 -8.72 -6.52
C GLU A 39 0.42 -7.51 -6.66
N TYR A 40 0.91 -6.30 -6.41
CA TYR A 40 0.13 -5.09 -6.62
C TYR A 40 -0.31 -4.92 -8.08
N GLN A 41 0.63 -5.08 -9.01
CA GLN A 41 0.32 -5.01 -10.44
C GLN A 41 -0.68 -6.11 -10.85
N SER A 42 -0.52 -7.32 -10.34
CA SER A 42 -1.42 -8.43 -10.63
C SER A 42 -2.83 -8.23 -10.07
N ARG A 43 -2.96 -7.72 -8.84
CA ARG A 43 -4.24 -7.56 -8.14
C ARG A 43 -5.01 -6.34 -8.61
N PHE A 44 -4.33 -5.19 -8.72
CA PHE A 44 -4.99 -3.91 -8.99
C PHE A 44 -4.96 -3.52 -10.48
N GLN A 45 -4.14 -4.21 -11.29
CA GLN A 45 -3.88 -3.88 -12.70
C GLN A 45 -3.40 -2.43 -12.86
N LYS A 46 -2.59 -1.96 -11.90
CA LYS A 46 -2.04 -0.60 -11.83
C LYS A 46 -0.51 -0.69 -11.73
N PRO A 47 0.24 0.18 -12.44
CA PRO A 47 1.68 0.26 -12.26
C PRO A 47 2.00 0.84 -10.88
N LEU A 48 3.00 0.25 -10.22
CA LEU A 48 3.55 0.73 -8.95
C LEU A 48 5.05 0.91 -9.08
N HIS A 49 5.52 2.15 -8.89
CA HIS A 49 6.95 2.44 -8.95
C HIS A 49 7.59 2.39 -7.57
N VAL A 50 8.82 1.87 -7.52
CA VAL A 50 9.64 1.83 -6.30
C VAL A 50 9.76 3.22 -5.66
N SER A 51 9.90 4.28 -6.46
CA SER A 51 9.97 5.66 -5.99
C SER A 51 8.74 6.08 -5.18
N GLU A 52 7.55 5.59 -5.53
CA GLU A 52 6.31 5.88 -4.79
C GLU A 52 6.27 5.15 -3.45
N LEU A 53 6.76 3.92 -3.39
CA LEU A 53 6.89 3.22 -2.10
C LEU A 53 7.78 4.00 -1.12
N TYR A 54 8.84 4.64 -1.63
CA TYR A 54 9.71 5.49 -0.82
C TYR A 54 9.07 6.82 -0.39
N THR A 55 7.97 7.27 -0.99
CA THR A 55 7.21 8.43 -0.50
C THR A 55 6.20 8.03 0.58
N MET A 56 5.80 6.77 0.64
CA MET A 56 4.83 6.22 1.60
C MET A 56 5.43 5.83 2.96
N LYS A 57 6.44 6.55 3.44
CA LYS A 57 7.14 6.29 4.72
C LYS A 57 6.24 6.37 5.96
N HIS A 58 5.05 6.95 5.81
CA HIS A 58 4.05 7.07 6.86
C HIS A 58 3.16 5.83 6.98
N VAL A 59 3.20 4.92 5.99
CA VAL A 59 2.43 3.66 5.96
C VAL A 59 3.35 2.46 6.05
N ILE A 60 4.44 2.47 5.29
CA ILE A 60 5.37 1.35 5.20
C ILE A 60 6.78 1.77 5.58
N ASP A 61 7.51 0.82 6.16
CA ASP A 61 8.93 0.92 6.42
C ASP A 61 9.67 0.02 5.43
N ILE A 62 10.67 0.55 4.73
CA ILE A 62 11.46 -0.19 3.75
C ILE A 62 12.87 -0.40 4.30
N GLN A 63 13.22 -1.66 4.52
CA GLN A 63 14.52 -2.06 5.07
C GLN A 63 15.32 -2.83 4.02
N ASP A 64 16.63 -2.58 3.95
CA ASP A 64 17.54 -3.30 3.06
C ASP A 64 18.28 -4.38 3.83
N TYR A 65 18.17 -5.62 3.35
CA TYR A 65 18.84 -6.79 3.88
C TYR A 65 19.85 -7.33 2.86
N GLY A 66 20.93 -6.57 2.62
CA GLY A 66 22.03 -7.00 1.75
C GLY A 66 21.61 -7.09 0.28
N GLY A 67 20.85 -6.10 -0.20
CA GLY A 67 20.34 -6.06 -1.57
C GLY A 67 18.91 -6.56 -1.73
N ASN A 68 18.36 -7.23 -0.72
CA ASN A 68 16.94 -7.56 -0.65
C ASN A 68 16.19 -6.49 0.13
N ARG A 69 15.43 -5.67 -0.59
CA ARG A 69 14.55 -4.67 0.03
C ARG A 69 13.27 -5.32 0.48
N VAL A 70 12.90 -5.09 1.73
CA VAL A 70 11.72 -5.65 2.38
C VAL A 70 10.85 -4.48 2.86
N ALA A 71 9.58 -4.49 2.48
CA ALA A 71 8.58 -3.55 2.96
C ALA A 71 7.81 -4.15 4.13
N ARG A 72 7.69 -3.40 5.21
CA ARG A 72 6.93 -3.74 6.42
C ARG A 72 5.82 -2.73 6.64
N LEU A 73 4.62 -3.19 6.98
CA LEU A 73 3.54 -2.30 7.38
C LEU A 73 3.83 -1.70 8.76
N LEU A 74 3.70 -0.38 8.90
CA LEU A 74 3.91 0.29 10.19
C LEU A 74 2.82 -0.10 11.20
N PRO A 75 3.16 -0.25 12.49
CA PRO A 75 2.22 -0.69 13.52
C PRO A 75 0.99 0.22 13.66
N ALA A 76 1.13 1.53 13.43
CA ALA A 76 0.00 2.47 13.42
C ALA A 76 -1.07 2.11 12.37
N PHE A 77 -0.65 1.54 11.24
CA PHE A 77 -1.52 1.00 10.19
C PHE A 77 -1.85 -0.48 10.41
N ARG A 78 -1.14 -1.22 11.26
CA ARG A 78 -1.53 -2.59 11.63
C ARG A 78 -2.77 -2.60 12.52
N VAL A 79 -2.87 -1.67 13.46
CA VAL A 79 -3.95 -1.61 14.48
C VAL A 79 -5.29 -1.13 13.92
N ARG A 80 -5.30 -0.32 12.85
CA ARG A 80 -6.54 0.27 12.30
C ARG A 80 -7.36 -0.63 11.38
N PHE A 81 -6.81 -1.76 10.95
CA PHE A 81 -7.47 -2.66 10.00
C PHE A 81 -7.72 -4.01 10.66
N ASP A 82 -8.61 -4.05 11.64
CA ASP A 82 -9.13 -5.32 12.14
C ASP A 82 -9.77 -6.11 10.98
N GLU A 83 -9.78 -7.45 11.02
CA GLU A 83 -10.12 -8.33 9.88
C GLU A 83 -11.47 -7.97 9.22
N ASN A 84 -12.43 -7.47 10.01
CA ASN A 84 -13.72 -6.96 9.54
C ASN A 84 -13.66 -5.61 8.79
N SER A 85 -12.70 -4.74 9.08
CA SER A 85 -12.53 -3.46 8.36
C SER A 85 -11.88 -3.64 6.99
N ILE A 86 -11.05 -4.67 6.82
CA ILE A 86 -10.35 -4.99 5.57
C ILE A 86 -11.38 -5.28 4.46
N GLN A 87 -12.40 -6.09 4.76
CA GLN A 87 -13.41 -6.46 3.78
C GLN A 87 -14.29 -5.28 3.34
N VAL A 88 -14.53 -4.33 4.25
CA VAL A 88 -15.23 -3.07 3.93
C VAL A 88 -14.35 -2.16 3.06
N CYS A 89 -13.04 -2.09 3.32
CA CYS A 89 -12.11 -1.35 2.48
C CYS A 89 -12.02 -1.94 1.06
N TYR A 90 -11.95 -3.27 0.91
CA TYR A 90 -12.03 -3.93 -0.40
C TYR A 90 -13.33 -3.59 -1.11
N HIS A 91 -14.47 -3.67 -0.40
CA HIS A 91 -15.76 -3.40 -1.00
C HIS A 91 -15.89 -1.93 -1.43
N LEU A 92 -15.39 -0.98 -0.64
CA LEU A 92 -15.41 0.44 -1.01
C LEU A 92 -14.49 0.71 -2.21
N VAL A 93 -13.23 0.25 -2.19
CA VAL A 93 -12.31 0.44 -3.33
C VAL A 93 -12.86 -0.21 -4.61
N SER A 94 -13.57 -1.34 -4.52
CA SER A 94 -14.24 -1.96 -5.66
C SER A 94 -15.52 -1.25 -6.11
N ILE A 95 -16.27 -0.58 -5.23
CA ILE A 95 -17.49 0.17 -5.61
C ILE A 95 -17.12 1.52 -6.23
N TYR A 96 -16.04 2.16 -5.77
CA TYR A 96 -15.62 3.50 -6.23
C TYR A 96 -14.78 3.46 -7.53
N ARG A 97 -14.65 2.29 -8.17
CA ARG A 97 -14.00 2.10 -9.47
C ARG A 97 -15.05 1.92 -10.58
#